data_AF-A0A5M8FEQ8-F1
#
_entry.id   AF-A0A5M8FEQ8-F1
#
_cell.length_a   1.000
_cell.length_b   1.000
_cell.length_c   1.000
_cell.angle_alpha   90.00
_cell.angle_beta   90.00
_cell.angle_gamma   90.00
#
_symmetry.space_group_name_H-M   'P 1'
#
loop_
_entity.id
_entity.type
_entity.pdbx_description
1 polymer ?
#
loop_
_entity_poly.entity_id
_entity_poly.type
_entity_poly.pdbx_seq_one_letter_code
_entity_poly.pdbx_strand_id
1 'polypeptide(L)' 'MFDIMQAGTSAHLAILINILVTGRIIKRFLIVRCPSGEGLSFQSYGDIPEIVRDPGMDTEFEVLAANVEPTYRLVLD' A
#
# COMPACT_ATOMS: atom_id res chain seq x y z
N MET A 1 -6.10 -13.95 9.03
CA MET A 1 -6.76 -12.76 8.46
C MET A 1 -7.65 -12.20 9.56
N PHE A 2 -7.24 -11.13 10.24
CA PHE A 2 -7.99 -10.62 11.39
C PHE A 2 -9.21 -9.85 10.90
N ASP A 3 -10.39 -10.32 11.29
CA ASP A 3 -11.69 -9.78 10.90
C ASP A 3 -12.00 -8.53 11.74
N ILE A 4 -11.69 -7.36 11.16
CA ILE A 4 -11.75 -6.04 11.81
C ILE A 4 -13.07 -5.30 11.49
N MET A 5 -14.03 -5.96 10.83
CA MET A 5 -15.09 -5.24 10.12
C MET A 5 -16.37 -4.92 10.90
N GLN A 6 -16.51 -5.26 12.20
CA GLN A 6 -17.87 -5.37 12.78
C GLN A 6 -18.27 -4.55 14.03
N ALA A 7 -17.72 -3.36 14.32
CA ALA A 7 -18.23 -2.55 15.45
C ALA A 7 -17.88 -1.05 15.43
N GLY A 8 -18.71 -0.19 14.80
CA GLY A 8 -18.60 1.28 14.97
C GLY A 8 -17.18 1.83 14.71
N THR A 9 -16.47 1.17 13.79
CA THR A 9 -15.06 0.79 13.94
C THR A 9 -14.08 1.72 13.26
N SER A 10 -14.50 2.50 12.25
CA SER A 10 -13.58 3.22 11.37
C SER A 10 -12.74 4.27 12.09
N ALA A 11 -13.34 5.04 13.00
CA ALA A 11 -12.61 6.03 13.81
C ALA A 11 -11.60 5.36 14.76
N HIS A 12 -12.04 4.33 15.50
CA HIS A 12 -11.17 3.57 16.40
C HIS A 12 -10.06 2.83 15.65
N LEU A 13 -10.36 2.30 14.46
CA LEU A 13 -9.40 1.67 13.58
C LEU A 13 -8.38 2.68 13.06
N ALA A 14 -8.82 3.87 12.65
CA ALA A 14 -7.92 4.94 12.23
C ALA A 14 -6.98 5.36 13.38
N ILE A 15 -7.50 5.47 14.61
CA ILE A 15 -6.70 5.73 15.81
C ILE A 15 -5.69 4.60 16.03
N LEU A 16 -6.12 3.34 15.96
CA LEU A 16 -5.23 2.19 16.13
C LEU A 16 -4.12 2.17 15.08
N ILE A 17 -4.46 2.33 13.80
CA ILE A 17 -3.48 2.40 12.70
C ILE A 17 -2.48 3.53 12.95
N ASN A 18 -2.95 4.70 13.39
CA ASN A 18 -2.08 5.83 13.70
C ASN A 18 -1.11 5.52 14.85
N ILE A 19 -1.59 4.88 15.93
CA ILE A 19 -0.74 4.43 17.03
C ILE A 19 0.33 3.45 16.53
N LEU A 20 -0.05 2.45 15.73
CA LEU A 20 0.88 1.44 15.21
C LEU A 20 1.92 2.04 14.26
N VAL A 21 1.54 3.02 13.44
CA VAL A 21 2.47 3.75 12.56
C VAL A 21 3.40 4.65 13.37
N THR A 22 2.87 5.41 14.34
CA THR A 22 3.65 6.31 15.20
C THR A 22 4.62 5.53 16.07
N GLY A 23 4.20 4.39 16.60
CA GLY A 23 5.03 3.44 17.35
C GLY A 23 6.03 2.66 16.50
N ARG A 24 6.09 2.89 15.18
CA ARG A 24 6.97 2.22 14.21
C ARG A 24 6.81 0.68 14.18
N ILE A 25 5.63 0.17 14.54
CA ILE A 25 5.31 -1.26 14.47
C ILE A 25 4.96 -1.65 13.04
N ILE A 26 4.18 -0.79 12.37
CA ILE A 26 3.85 -0.94 10.96
C ILE A 26 4.27 0.31 10.18
N LYS A 27 4.62 0.13 8.91
CA LYS A 27 4.85 1.23 7.98
C LYS A 27 3.87 1.13 6.82
N ARG A 28 3.32 2.29 6.44
CA ARG A 28 2.47 2.42 5.25
C ARG A 28 3.36 2.41 4.01
N PHE A 29 2.93 1.65 3.01
CA PHE A 29 3.47 1.64 1.66
C PHE A 29 2.33 1.81 0.67
N LEU A 30 2.68 2.15 -0.56
CA LEU A 30 1.80 2.12 -1.71
C LEU A 30 2.23 0.99 -2.62
N ILE A 31 1.26 0.23 -3.13
CA ILE A 31 1.50 -0.78 -4.15
C ILE A 31 0.89 -0.29 -5.44
N VAL A 32 1.70 -0.24 -6.50
CA VAL A 32 1.21 -0.13 -7.88
C VAL A 32 0.99 -1.55 -8.40
N ARG A 33 -0.26 -1.90 -8.70
CA ARG A 33 -0.65 -3.20 -9.25
C ARG A 33 -0.34 -3.21 -10.75
N CYS A 34 0.55 -4.11 -11.15
CA CYS A 34 0.94 -4.28 -12.54
C CYS A 34 -0.07 -5.20 -13.26
N PRO A 35 -0.23 -5.07 -14.60
CA PRO A 35 -1.08 -5.94 -15.39
C PRO A 35 -0.77 -7.44 -15.25
N SER A 36 0.49 -7.81 -15.01
CA SER A 36 0.92 -9.19 -14.71
C SER A 36 0.37 -9.75 -13.40
N GLY A 37 -0.17 -8.90 -12.52
CA GLY A 37 -0.58 -9.23 -11.15
C GLY A 37 0.51 -9.00 -10.11
N GLU A 38 1.74 -8.68 -10.52
CA GLU A 38 2.79 -8.25 -9.61
C GLU A 38 2.52 -6.86 -9.01
N GLY A 39 3.19 -6.55 -7.89
CA GLY A 39 2.99 -5.30 -7.15
C GLY A 39 4.30 -4.61 -6.84
N LEU A 40 4.49 -3.40 -7.36
CA LEU A 40 5.66 -2.57 -7.08
C LEU A 40 5.40 -1.65 -5.90
N SER A 41 6.34 -1.60 -4.96
CA SER A 41 6.14 -0.95 -3.66
C SER A 41 6.84 0.40 -3.57
N PHE A 42 6.12 1.43 -3.13
CA PHE A 42 6.59 2.79 -2.98
C PHE A 42 6.27 3.31 -1.56
N GLN A 43 6.98 4.34 -1.08
CA GLN A 43 6.77 4.86 0.27
C GLN A 43 5.72 5.99 0.31
N SER A 44 5.69 6.84 -0.71
CA SER A 44 4.76 7.95 -0.82
C SER A 44 4.21 8.09 -2.25
N TYR A 45 3.11 8.83 -2.40
CA TYR A 45 2.53 9.08 -3.73
C TYR A 45 3.47 9.89 -4.62
N GLY A 46 4.33 10.74 -4.05
CA GLY A 46 5.32 11.50 -4.80
C GLY A 46 6.51 10.66 -5.29
N ASP A 47 6.70 9.46 -4.74
CA ASP A 47 7.74 8.53 -5.20
C ASP A 47 7.26 7.66 -6.37
N ILE A 48 5.97 7.73 -6.71
CA ILE A 48 5.39 6.93 -7.79
C ILE A 48 5.62 7.67 -9.11
N PRO A 49 6.39 7.10 -10.04
CA PRO A 49 6.55 7.69 -11.37
C PRO A 49 5.25 7.53 -12.18
N GLU A 50 5.04 8.42 -13.14
CA GLU A 50 3.88 8.37 -14.04
C GLU A 50 3.88 7.09 -14.92
N ILE A 51 5.06 6.54 -15.19
CA ILE A 51 5.24 5.32 -15.97
C ILE A 51 6.08 4.33 -15.17
N VAL A 52 5.62 3.08 -15.13
CA VAL A 52 6.29 1.97 -14.45
C VAL A 52 6.44 0.80 -15.42
N ARG A 53 7.56 0.08 -15.33
CA ARG A 53 7.80 -1.15 -16.09
C ARG A 53 7.32 -2.36 -15.28
N ASP A 54 6.41 -3.13 -15.86
CA ASP A 54 5.94 -4.39 -15.29
C ASP A 54 7.05 -5.46 -15.36
N PRO A 55 7.55 -5.97 -14.24
CA PRO A 55 8.59 -7.01 -14.23
C PRO A 55 8.15 -8.35 -14.84
N GLY A 56 6.85 -8.67 -14.79
CA GLY A 56 6.33 -9.96 -15.27
C GLY A 56 6.09 -10.00 -16.78
N MET A 57 5.84 -8.85 -17.41
CA MET A 57 5.59 -8.72 -18.85
C MET A 57 6.66 -7.91 -19.60
N ASP A 58 7.63 -7.37 -18.86
CA ASP A 58 8.69 -6.51 -19.37
C ASP A 58 8.19 -5.32 -20.21
N THR A 59 7.04 -4.76 -19.84
CA THR A 59 6.33 -3.72 -20.59
C THR A 59 6.07 -2.49 -19.72
N GLU A 60 6.18 -1.30 -20.30
CA GLU A 60 5.87 -0.04 -19.63
C GLU A 60 4.37 0.25 -19.66
N PHE A 61 3.84 0.76 -18.54
CA PHE A 61 2.46 1.19 -18.44
C PHE A 61 2.32 2.45 -17.59
N GLU A 62 1.26 3.20 -17.85
CA GLU A 62 0.92 4.42 -17.12
C GLU A 62 0.31 4.08 -15.76
N VAL A 63 0.80 4.76 -14.72
CA VAL A 63 0.28 4.59 -13.37
C VAL A 63 -0.95 5.46 -13.18
N LEU A 64 -2.11 4.80 -13.19
CA LEU A 64 -3.40 5.42 -12.87
C LEU A 64 -3.70 5.28 -11.38
N ALA A 65 -4.44 6.23 -10.82
CA ALA A 65 -4.86 6.19 -9.41
C ALA A 65 -5.63 4.91 -9.04
N ALA A 66 -6.36 4.32 -9.99
CA ALA A 66 -7.07 3.05 -9.83
C ALA A 66 -6.14 1.85 -9.60
N ASN A 67 -4.86 1.96 -10.00
CA ASN A 67 -3.87 0.90 -9.88
C ASN A 67 -3.04 1.02 -8.60
N VAL A 68 -3.29 2.05 -7.78
CA VAL A 68 -2.50 2.35 -6.57
C VAL A 68 -3.28 1.99 -5.31
N GLU A 69 -2.76 1.06 -4.53
CA GLU A 69 -3.39 0.57 -3.30
C GLU A 69 -2.52 0.88 -2.07
N PRO A 70 -3.08 1.46 -1.00
CA PRO A 70 -2.37 1.57 0.26
C PRO A 70 -2.24 0.21 0.94
N THR A 71 -1.06 -0.10 1.44
CA THR A 71 -0.78 -1.31 2.22
C THR A 71 0.00 -0.98 3.49
N TYR A 72 -0.05 -1.87 4.47
CA TYR A 72 0.72 -1.76 5.70
C TYR A 72 1.56 -3.02 5.88
N ARG A 73 2.85 -2.84 6.16
CA ARG A 73 3.77 -3.94 6.44
C ARG A 73 4.37 -3.76 7.82
N LEU A 74 4.65 -4.87 8.50
CA LEU A 74 5.40 -4.85 9.76
C LEU A 74 6.81 -4.31 9.50
N VAL A 75 7.28 -3.47 10.42
CA VAL A 75 8.70 -3.12 10.46
C VAL A 75 9.40 -4.32 11.10
N LEU A 76 9.99 -5.18 10.28
CA LEU A 76 10.95 -6.17 10.75
C LEU A 76 12.29 -5.44 10.81
N ASP A 77 12.82 -5.28 12.02
CA ASP A 77 14.21 -4.83 12.24
C ASP A 77 15.20 -5.77 11.54
#